data_AF-A0A651E4C8-F1
#
_entry.id   AF-A0A651E4C8-F1
#
_cell.length_a   1.000
_cell.length_b   1.000
_cell.length_c   1.000
_cell.angle_alpha   90.00
_cell.angle_beta   90.00
_cell.angle_gamma   90.00
#
_symmetry.space_group_name_H-M   'P 1'
#
loop_
_entity.id
_entity.type
_entity.pdbx_description
1 polymer ?
#
loop_
_entity_poly.entity_id
_entity_poly.type
_entity_poly.pdbx_seq_one_letter_code
_entity_poly.pdbx_strand_id
1 'polypeptide(L)'
;MKNTFPTSGDFDRIGNSAYSRTKAYDSRFDYLDSNDRFYLVPPTPRYRLAIIGTGVMGQGHIRSTFVEGSATVAGLYDTHKGSIDAALKLCEQYGRSQRPTVYSSMNDAVSDTSIDGYIISTPNFTHAEVLEHVLQNGKPVFLEKPMATTVADAASIVRMVRGKGAAVQVGLQYRYKAIYREAIEETLNRGSIGDVKNIAIREHRIPFLDKVEQWNKFSELSGGTLVEKCCHYFDLFNLFSQSHPTRVFATGSQAASYGSFRFNDKTSDILDNAYVTVEYKNGVRAVFDLCMYVPLFFEELVLCGTGGRIRTFEQEDYLHSDGYTSGFEMHRGETYPARIAEPRYQGVIRSLGHSGADFFAQAAFIAMLDGDHSLSPTVEEGFWSVVVGAAAEASVKEGKPIDVNEFIRVHNAEI
;
A
#
# COMPACT_ATOMS: atom_id res chain seq x y z
N MET A 1 0.06 -23.01 -8.60
CA MET A 1 0.71 -23.41 -7.34
C MET A 1 -0.15 -22.88 -6.21
N LYS A 2 -0.40 -23.65 -5.14
CA LYS A 2 -1.10 -23.10 -3.97
C LYS A 2 -0.16 -22.09 -3.32
N ASN A 3 -0.43 -20.80 -3.48
CA ASN A 3 0.27 -19.77 -2.73
C ASN A 3 -0.11 -19.98 -1.25
N THR A 4 0.87 -20.31 -0.41
CA THR A 4 0.70 -20.31 1.04
C THR A 4 0.60 -18.85 1.46
N PHE A 5 -0.61 -18.37 1.77
CA PHE A 5 -0.76 -17.01 2.28
C PHE A 5 -0.44 -16.98 3.77
N PRO A 6 0.13 -15.88 4.27
CA PRO A 6 0.51 -15.78 5.66
C PRO A 6 -0.69 -15.86 6.59
N THR A 7 -0.54 -16.54 7.73
CA THR A 7 -1.59 -16.72 8.72
C THR A 7 -1.69 -15.50 9.65
N SER A 8 -2.77 -15.39 10.43
CA SER A 8 -2.88 -14.37 11.48
C SER A 8 -1.78 -14.49 12.55
N GLY A 9 -1.34 -15.72 12.86
CA GLY A 9 -0.30 -15.98 13.87
C GLY A 9 1.08 -15.43 13.53
N ASP A 10 1.37 -15.20 12.24
CA ASP A 10 2.65 -14.63 11.80
C ASP A 10 2.78 -13.14 12.19
N PHE A 11 1.66 -12.44 12.38
CA PHE A 11 1.61 -11.02 12.77
C PHE A 11 1.44 -10.78 14.27
N ASP A 12 0.94 -11.78 15.03
CA ASP A 12 0.71 -11.67 16.48
C ASP A 12 2.02 -11.44 17.28
N ARG A 13 3.15 -11.93 16.76
CA ARG A 13 4.48 -11.66 17.35
C ARG A 13 4.92 -10.19 17.22
N ILE A 14 4.40 -9.45 16.23
CA ILE A 14 4.86 -8.10 15.88
C ILE A 14 4.00 -7.02 16.57
N GLY A 15 2.71 -7.28 16.78
CA GLY A 15 1.76 -6.30 17.34
C GLY A 15 1.94 -6.01 18.84
N ASN A 16 2.13 -7.05 19.67
CA ASN A 16 2.25 -6.89 21.13
C ASN A 16 3.49 -6.10 21.57
N SER A 17 4.51 -6.04 20.73
CA SER A 17 5.75 -5.30 21.01
C SER A 17 5.66 -3.81 20.66
N ALA A 18 4.76 -3.37 19.77
CA ALA A 18 4.68 -1.97 19.33
C ALA A 18 4.14 -1.01 20.40
N TYR A 19 3.15 -1.45 21.18
CA TYR A 19 2.58 -0.66 22.28
C TYR A 19 3.61 -0.41 23.39
N SER A 20 4.30 -1.45 23.84
CA SER A 20 5.40 -1.35 24.79
C SER A 20 6.53 -0.45 24.28
N ARG A 21 6.90 -0.57 22.99
CA ARG A 21 7.90 0.30 22.36
C ARG A 21 7.51 1.78 22.41
N THR A 22 6.29 2.15 22.03
CA THR A 22 5.92 3.58 22.06
C THR A 22 5.92 4.19 23.47
N LYS A 23 5.55 3.43 24.50
CA LYS A 23 5.63 3.89 25.90
C LYS A 23 7.06 3.96 26.44
N ALA A 24 7.95 3.11 25.95
CA ALA A 24 9.37 3.13 26.32
C ALA A 24 10.05 4.48 26.09
N TYR A 25 9.63 5.17 25.03
CA TYR A 25 10.23 6.42 24.55
C TYR A 25 9.35 7.64 24.80
N ASP A 26 8.25 7.43 25.49
CA ASP A 26 7.40 8.52 25.90
C ASP A 26 8.00 9.13 27.18
N SER A 27 8.38 10.39 27.09
CA SER A 27 9.06 11.12 28.16
C SER A 27 8.23 11.19 29.45
N ARG A 28 6.91 10.95 29.37
CA ARG A 28 6.04 10.81 30.54
C ARG A 28 6.43 9.62 31.42
N PHE A 29 7.19 8.65 30.91
CA PHE A 29 7.67 7.49 31.66
C PHE A 29 9.15 7.58 32.05
N ASP A 30 9.80 8.73 31.87
CA ASP A 30 11.22 8.93 32.22
C ASP A 30 11.48 8.89 33.74
N TYR A 31 10.41 8.90 34.55
CA TYR A 31 10.49 8.70 36.00
C TYR A 31 10.75 7.23 36.42
N LEU A 32 10.61 6.26 35.49
CA LEU A 32 10.89 4.85 35.74
C LEU A 32 12.38 4.56 35.51
N ASP A 33 12.99 3.79 36.41
CA ASP A 33 14.38 3.32 36.24
C ASP A 33 14.51 2.47 34.98
N SER A 34 15.68 2.52 34.34
CA SER A 34 15.99 1.73 33.14
C SER A 34 15.78 0.21 33.33
N ASN A 35 15.96 -0.31 34.55
CA ASN A 35 15.73 -1.71 34.87
C ASN A 35 14.24 -2.04 35.04
N ASP A 36 13.41 -1.09 35.49
CA ASP A 36 11.96 -1.23 35.63
C ASP A 36 11.23 -1.01 34.29
N ARG A 37 11.95 -0.49 33.29
CA ARG A 37 11.50 -0.37 31.90
C ARG A 37 11.61 -1.67 31.12
N PHE A 38 11.94 -2.84 31.70
CA PHE A 38 12.16 -4.08 30.92
C PHE A 38 10.96 -4.54 30.08
N TYR A 39 9.72 -4.29 30.51
CA TYR A 39 8.50 -4.50 29.70
C TYR A 39 8.35 -3.51 28.53
N LEU A 40 9.20 -2.49 28.51
CA LEU A 40 9.27 -1.38 27.57
C LEU A 40 10.64 -1.35 26.88
N VAL A 41 11.58 -2.29 27.09
CA VAL A 41 12.88 -2.20 26.42
C VAL A 41 12.68 -2.41 24.92
N PRO A 42 13.03 -1.42 24.10
CA PRO A 42 12.95 -1.55 22.65
C PRO A 42 13.95 -2.58 22.15
N PRO A 43 13.62 -3.34 21.09
CA PRO A 43 14.61 -4.15 20.41
C PRO A 43 15.73 -3.22 19.93
N THR A 44 16.98 -3.68 20.08
CA THR A 44 18.12 -3.00 19.45
C THR A 44 17.90 -3.05 17.94
N PRO A 45 17.89 -1.89 17.25
CA PRO A 45 17.74 -1.87 15.81
C PRO A 45 18.83 -2.71 15.15
N ARG A 46 18.42 -3.61 14.26
CA ARG A 46 19.28 -4.52 13.51
C ARG A 46 19.65 -3.98 12.14
N TYR A 47 18.75 -3.18 11.55
CA TYR A 47 18.87 -2.69 10.19
C TYR A 47 18.98 -1.17 10.10
N ARG A 48 19.60 -0.69 9.03
CA ARG A 48 19.80 0.71 8.67
C ARG A 48 19.14 0.98 7.32
N LEU A 49 18.04 1.71 7.32
CA LEU A 49 17.28 1.99 6.10
C LEU A 49 17.64 3.36 5.54
N ALA A 50 17.69 3.45 4.21
CA ALA A 50 17.67 4.72 3.51
C ALA A 50 16.29 4.98 2.90
N ILE A 51 15.79 6.21 3.06
CA ILE A 51 14.50 6.62 2.50
C ILE A 51 14.75 7.59 1.35
N ILE A 52 14.28 7.19 0.18
CA ILE A 52 14.41 7.90 -1.08
C ILE A 52 13.04 8.49 -1.42
N GLY A 53 12.92 9.82 -1.32
CA GLY A 53 11.65 10.54 -1.32
C GLY A 53 11.06 10.64 0.09
N THR A 54 11.15 11.81 0.70
CA THR A 54 10.78 12.06 2.11
C THR A 54 9.57 12.99 2.25
N GLY A 55 8.69 12.98 1.24
CA GLY A 55 7.38 13.61 1.29
C GLY A 55 6.43 12.93 2.29
N VAL A 56 5.12 13.14 2.15
CA VAL A 56 4.11 12.64 3.11
C VAL A 56 4.21 11.12 3.33
N MET A 57 4.37 10.34 2.25
CA MET A 57 4.53 8.88 2.37
C MET A 57 5.85 8.49 3.03
N GLY A 58 6.97 9.10 2.63
CA GLY A 58 8.26 8.85 3.27
C GLY A 58 8.26 9.19 4.76
N GLN A 59 7.55 10.23 5.18
CA GLN A 59 7.34 10.53 6.60
C GLN A 59 6.50 9.46 7.32
N GLY A 60 5.51 8.88 6.64
CA GLY A 60 4.78 7.70 7.15
C GLY A 60 5.73 6.53 7.42
N HIS A 61 6.59 6.20 6.46
CA HIS A 61 7.62 5.16 6.59
C HIS A 61 8.62 5.46 7.69
N ILE A 62 9.06 6.72 7.88
CA ILE A 62 9.91 7.09 9.01
C ILE A 62 9.22 6.73 10.35
N ARG A 63 7.93 7.09 10.53
CA ARG A 63 7.18 6.78 11.76
C ARG A 63 7.07 5.28 11.98
N SER A 64 6.67 4.55 10.95
CA SER A 64 6.51 3.09 10.99
C SER A 64 7.84 2.40 11.32
N THR A 65 8.96 2.85 10.74
CA THR A 65 10.32 2.36 11.03
C THR A 65 10.62 2.45 12.53
N PHE A 66 10.41 3.62 13.12
CA PHE A 66 10.74 3.83 14.53
C PHE A 66 9.77 3.12 15.48
N VAL A 67 8.48 3.01 15.14
CA VAL A 67 7.50 2.29 15.97
C VAL A 67 7.71 0.77 15.90
N GLU A 68 8.08 0.22 14.74
CA GLU A 68 8.45 -1.19 14.58
C GLU A 68 9.75 -1.48 15.33
N GLY A 69 10.76 -0.62 15.19
CA GLY A 69 11.93 -0.55 16.05
C GLY A 69 13.05 -1.56 15.77
N SER A 70 12.88 -2.51 14.86
CA SER A 70 13.96 -3.40 14.38
C SER A 70 14.90 -2.71 13.40
N ALA A 71 14.58 -1.50 12.94
CA ALA A 71 15.41 -0.72 12.02
C ALA A 71 15.56 0.75 12.46
N THR A 72 16.59 1.41 11.95
CA THR A 72 16.78 2.87 12.02
C THR A 72 16.64 3.50 10.65
N VAL A 73 16.34 4.80 10.63
CA VAL A 73 16.50 5.64 9.43
C VAL A 73 17.91 6.20 9.44
N ALA A 74 18.79 5.64 8.61
CA ALA A 74 20.21 5.98 8.55
C ALA A 74 20.55 6.97 7.44
N GLY A 75 19.72 7.02 6.39
CA GLY A 75 19.95 7.86 5.22
C GLY A 75 18.67 8.47 4.67
N LEU A 76 18.75 9.69 4.17
CA LEU A 76 17.65 10.43 3.54
C LEU A 76 18.10 11.03 2.22
N TYR A 77 17.26 10.92 1.19
CA TYR A 77 17.44 11.63 -0.07
C TYR A 77 16.09 12.15 -0.58
N ASP A 78 16.03 13.42 -0.95
CA ASP A 78 14.89 14.07 -1.59
C ASP A 78 15.40 15.34 -2.29
N THR A 79 14.85 15.66 -3.46
CA THR A 79 15.24 16.86 -4.22
C THR A 79 14.62 18.14 -3.64
N HIS A 80 13.56 18.01 -2.84
CA HIS A 80 12.85 19.12 -2.22
C HIS A 80 13.31 19.32 -0.76
N LYS A 81 14.02 20.43 -0.51
CA LYS A 81 14.58 20.75 0.82
C LYS A 81 13.53 20.72 1.94
N GLY A 82 12.31 21.18 1.69
CA GLY A 82 11.24 21.17 2.68
C GLY A 82 10.85 19.76 3.14
N SER A 83 10.96 18.77 2.25
CA SER A 83 10.72 17.36 2.56
C SER A 83 11.83 16.81 3.46
N ILE A 84 13.09 17.15 3.18
CA ILE A 84 14.23 16.80 4.03
C ILE A 84 14.10 17.41 5.42
N ASP A 85 13.76 18.71 5.51
CA ASP A 85 13.64 19.40 6.79
C ASP A 85 12.55 18.76 7.67
N ALA A 86 11.40 18.39 7.07
CA ALA A 86 10.32 17.69 7.77
C ALA A 86 10.75 16.28 8.23
N ALA A 87 11.44 15.54 7.37
CA ALA A 87 11.95 14.22 7.68
C ALA A 87 13.00 14.24 8.79
N LEU A 88 13.90 15.22 8.80
CA LEU A 88 14.90 15.41 9.86
C LEU A 88 14.25 15.72 11.20
N LYS A 89 13.25 16.60 11.25
CA LYS A 89 12.49 16.90 12.49
C LYS A 89 11.80 15.65 13.02
N LEU A 90 11.22 14.85 12.14
CA LEU A 90 10.59 13.58 12.51
C LEU A 90 11.63 12.58 13.03
N CYS A 91 12.78 12.48 12.35
CA CYS A 91 13.90 11.68 12.83
C CYS A 91 14.46 12.22 14.14
N GLU A 92 14.41 13.50 14.46
CA GLU A 92 14.81 14.03 15.78
C GLU A 92 13.80 13.67 16.86
N GLN A 93 12.50 13.74 16.55
CA GLN A 93 11.42 13.37 17.46
C GLN A 93 11.45 11.89 17.87
N TYR A 94 11.82 11.01 16.94
CA TYR A 94 11.85 9.56 17.16
C TYR A 94 13.27 8.98 17.27
N GLY A 95 14.30 9.74 16.90
CA GLY A 95 15.68 9.28 16.65
C GLY A 95 16.43 8.97 17.91
N ARG A 96 16.39 7.69 18.25
CA ARG A 96 16.88 7.11 19.49
C ARG A 96 18.38 7.25 19.76
N SER A 97 19.19 7.86 18.87
CA SER A 97 20.62 8.15 19.15
C SER A 97 21.43 8.80 18.01
N GLN A 98 21.01 8.74 16.74
CA GLN A 98 21.83 9.22 15.61
C GLN A 98 20.99 9.96 14.56
N ARG A 99 21.52 11.08 14.08
CA ARG A 99 20.94 11.84 12.97
C ARG A 99 21.25 11.12 11.65
N PRO A 100 20.27 10.94 10.75
CA PRO A 100 20.52 10.32 9.45
C PRO A 100 21.43 11.18 8.57
N THR A 101 22.21 10.53 7.72
CA THR A 101 22.95 11.17 6.64
C THR A 101 21.97 11.71 5.61
N VAL A 102 22.11 12.98 5.23
CA VAL A 102 21.37 13.55 4.09
C VAL A 102 22.26 13.45 2.87
N TYR A 103 21.86 12.65 1.89
CA TYR A 103 22.60 12.46 0.66
C TYR A 103 22.39 13.63 -0.30
N SER A 104 23.45 14.04 -1.01
CA SER A 104 23.37 15.14 -1.98
C SER A 104 22.92 14.68 -3.37
N SER A 105 23.12 13.39 -3.66
CA SER A 105 22.72 12.75 -4.91
C SER A 105 22.25 11.31 -4.67
N MET A 106 21.55 10.74 -5.66
CA MET A 106 21.19 9.32 -5.65
C MET A 106 22.44 8.43 -5.58
N ASN A 107 23.51 8.81 -6.26
CA ASN A 107 24.77 8.06 -6.26
C ASN A 107 25.39 8.00 -4.86
N ASP A 108 25.29 9.07 -4.06
CA ASP A 108 25.78 9.06 -2.68
C ASP A 108 24.95 8.09 -1.82
N ALA A 109 23.62 8.08 -2.00
CA ALA A 109 22.71 7.19 -1.28
C ALA A 109 22.94 5.71 -1.61
N VAL A 110 23.21 5.43 -2.88
CA VAL A 110 23.53 4.08 -3.37
C VAL A 110 24.96 3.68 -2.96
N SER A 111 25.92 4.60 -2.91
CA SER A 111 27.30 4.27 -2.52
C SER A 111 27.48 4.01 -1.02
N ASP A 112 26.48 4.33 -0.18
CA ASP A 112 26.55 4.08 1.26
C ASP A 112 26.40 2.58 1.57
N THR A 113 27.54 1.94 1.84
CA THR A 113 27.60 0.51 2.18
C THR A 113 27.00 0.20 3.54
N SER A 114 26.76 1.20 4.41
CA SER A 114 26.17 1.00 5.75
C SER A 114 24.65 0.83 5.76
N ILE A 115 23.99 1.02 4.61
CA ILE A 115 22.55 0.81 4.45
C ILE A 115 22.25 -0.68 4.24
N ASP A 116 21.20 -1.22 4.82
CA ASP A 116 20.77 -2.61 4.64
C ASP A 116 19.62 -2.76 3.65
N GLY A 117 18.80 -1.71 3.50
CA GLY A 117 17.67 -1.69 2.57
C GLY A 117 17.16 -0.29 2.27
N TYR A 118 16.39 -0.17 1.19
CA TYR A 118 15.88 1.11 0.70
C TYR A 118 14.36 1.14 0.72
N ILE A 119 13.78 2.30 1.08
CA ILE A 119 12.37 2.60 0.86
C ILE A 119 12.29 3.70 -0.19
N ILE A 120 11.67 3.40 -1.33
CA ILE A 120 11.41 4.34 -2.42
C ILE A 120 9.98 4.85 -2.27
N SER A 121 9.83 6.13 -1.98
CA SER A 121 8.56 6.86 -1.85
C SER A 121 8.60 8.20 -2.58
N THR A 122 9.21 8.21 -3.77
CA THR A 122 9.28 9.36 -4.68
C THR A 122 7.97 9.53 -5.47
N PRO A 123 7.79 10.57 -6.29
CA PRO A 123 6.63 10.67 -7.17
C PRO A 123 6.54 9.49 -8.15
N ASN A 124 5.32 9.00 -8.43
CA ASN A 124 5.09 7.75 -9.17
C ASN A 124 5.86 7.63 -10.49
N PHE A 125 5.88 8.70 -11.29
CA PHE A 125 6.55 8.73 -12.59
C PHE A 125 8.08 8.55 -12.52
N THR A 126 8.67 8.68 -11.33
CA THR A 126 10.11 8.50 -11.09
C THR A 126 10.49 7.12 -10.59
N HIS A 127 9.51 6.27 -10.21
CA HIS A 127 9.76 4.99 -9.54
C HIS A 127 10.68 4.06 -10.33
N ALA A 128 10.46 3.92 -11.66
CA ALA A 128 11.27 3.03 -12.50
C ALA A 128 12.74 3.44 -12.54
N GLU A 129 13.01 4.73 -12.78
CA GLU A 129 14.37 5.29 -12.84
C GLU A 129 15.06 5.20 -11.47
N VAL A 130 14.38 5.58 -10.39
CA VAL A 130 14.94 5.52 -9.04
C VAL A 130 15.26 4.08 -8.64
N LEU A 131 14.35 3.15 -8.94
CA LEU A 131 14.57 1.73 -8.66
C LEU A 131 15.78 1.19 -9.43
N GLU A 132 15.95 1.55 -10.71
CA GLU A 132 17.10 1.13 -11.51
C GLU A 132 18.44 1.51 -10.86
N HIS A 133 18.54 2.72 -10.32
CA HIS A 133 19.72 3.18 -9.58
C HIS A 133 19.92 2.39 -8.29
N VAL A 134 18.86 2.23 -7.49
CA VAL A 134 18.93 1.56 -6.18
C VAL A 134 19.28 0.07 -6.30
N LEU A 135 18.79 -0.60 -7.35
CA LEU A 135 19.05 -2.01 -7.60
C LEU A 135 20.51 -2.35 -7.95
N GLN A 136 21.38 -1.35 -8.15
CA GLN A 136 22.82 -1.58 -8.38
C GLN A 136 23.52 -2.19 -7.17
N ASN A 137 22.98 -2.00 -5.96
CA ASN A 137 23.58 -2.50 -4.72
C ASN A 137 23.18 -3.93 -4.33
N GLY A 138 22.17 -4.50 -4.99
CA GLY A 138 21.61 -5.81 -4.62
C GLY A 138 20.94 -5.86 -3.24
N LYS A 139 20.69 -4.71 -2.60
CA LYS A 139 20.02 -4.61 -1.30
C LYS A 139 18.49 -4.67 -1.47
N PRO A 140 17.74 -5.21 -0.49
CA PRO A 140 16.28 -5.25 -0.59
C PRO A 140 15.63 -3.86 -0.67
N VAL A 141 14.53 -3.78 -1.40
CA VAL A 141 13.81 -2.52 -1.68
C VAL A 141 12.33 -2.63 -1.36
N PHE A 142 11.80 -1.66 -0.62
CA PHE A 142 10.38 -1.37 -0.57
C PHE A 142 10.09 -0.29 -1.62
N LEU A 143 9.24 -0.60 -2.60
CA LEU A 143 8.80 0.34 -3.63
C LEU A 143 7.36 0.76 -3.36
N GLU A 144 7.13 2.04 -3.13
CA GLU A 144 5.77 2.57 -2.99
C GLU A 144 4.89 2.29 -4.21
N LYS A 145 3.60 2.27 -3.94
CA LYS A 145 2.58 2.09 -4.96
C LYS A 145 2.16 3.45 -5.57
N PRO A 146 1.59 3.43 -6.78
CA PRO A 146 1.68 2.34 -7.75
C PRO A 146 3.13 2.16 -8.16
N MET A 147 3.52 0.94 -8.49
CA MET A 147 4.92 0.68 -8.88
C MET A 147 5.36 1.48 -10.12
N ALA A 148 4.41 1.87 -10.97
CA ALA A 148 4.63 2.74 -12.13
C ALA A 148 3.32 3.44 -12.54
N THR A 149 3.45 4.47 -13.39
CA THR A 149 2.31 5.21 -13.97
C THR A 149 1.79 4.60 -15.26
N THR A 150 2.62 3.80 -15.94
CA THR A 150 2.27 3.12 -17.20
C THR A 150 2.48 1.62 -17.11
N VAL A 151 1.76 0.87 -17.95
CA VAL A 151 1.91 -0.59 -18.03
C VAL A 151 3.28 -0.99 -18.58
N ALA A 152 3.82 -0.20 -19.52
CA ALA A 152 5.14 -0.43 -20.10
C ALA A 152 6.25 -0.30 -19.05
N ASP A 153 6.18 0.73 -18.20
CA ASP A 153 7.14 0.93 -17.11
C ASP A 153 6.98 -0.14 -16.03
N ALA A 154 5.73 -0.52 -15.69
CA ALA A 154 5.49 -1.61 -14.76
C ALA A 154 6.12 -2.93 -15.27
N ALA A 155 5.98 -3.25 -16.56
CA ALA A 155 6.62 -4.40 -17.17
C ALA A 155 8.16 -4.28 -17.18
N SER A 156 8.69 -3.08 -17.42
CA SER A 156 10.12 -2.80 -17.33
C SER A 156 10.68 -3.10 -15.94
N ILE A 157 9.97 -2.66 -14.89
CA ILE A 157 10.33 -2.96 -13.49
C ILE A 157 10.33 -4.46 -13.24
N VAL A 158 9.30 -5.20 -13.66
CA VAL A 158 9.25 -6.66 -13.49
C VAL A 158 10.46 -7.32 -14.14
N ARG A 159 10.77 -6.97 -15.39
CA ARG A 159 11.93 -7.51 -16.13
C ARG A 159 13.25 -7.17 -15.45
N MET A 160 13.41 -5.94 -14.98
CA MET A 160 14.61 -5.47 -14.27
C MET A 160 14.83 -6.23 -12.96
N VAL A 161 13.78 -6.40 -12.15
CA VAL A 161 13.84 -7.11 -10.87
C VAL A 161 14.15 -8.59 -11.08
N ARG A 162 13.49 -9.24 -12.06
CA ARG A 162 13.77 -10.64 -12.43
C ARG A 162 15.20 -10.83 -12.93
N GLY A 163 15.66 -9.96 -13.82
CA GLY A 163 16.99 -10.05 -14.41
C GLY A 163 18.12 -9.93 -13.38
N LYS A 164 17.87 -9.20 -12.28
CA LYS A 164 18.83 -9.03 -11.17
C LYS A 164 18.63 -10.03 -10.02
N GLY A 165 17.52 -10.76 -9.99
CA GLY A 165 17.13 -11.57 -8.82
C GLY A 165 16.95 -10.72 -7.56
N ALA A 166 16.47 -9.48 -7.70
CA ALA A 166 16.40 -8.53 -6.61
C ALA A 166 15.19 -8.79 -5.69
N ALA A 167 15.38 -8.58 -4.38
CA ALA A 167 14.30 -8.61 -3.40
C ALA A 167 13.57 -7.27 -3.37
N VAL A 168 12.39 -7.21 -4.00
CA VAL A 168 11.55 -5.99 -4.04
C VAL A 168 10.15 -6.30 -3.53
N GLN A 169 9.73 -5.55 -2.50
CA GLN A 169 8.35 -5.51 -2.03
C GLN A 169 7.65 -4.29 -2.64
N VAL A 170 6.48 -4.48 -3.24
CA VAL A 170 5.60 -3.37 -3.62
C VAL A 170 4.71 -2.99 -2.44
N GLY A 171 4.52 -1.69 -2.20
CA GLY A 171 3.71 -1.12 -1.13
C GLY A 171 2.21 -1.32 -1.33
N LEU A 172 1.72 -2.55 -1.50
CA LEU A 172 0.31 -2.88 -1.59
C LEU A 172 -0.30 -3.05 -0.19
N GLN A 173 -0.31 -1.96 0.59
CA GLN A 173 -0.59 -2.02 2.02
C GLN A 173 -1.98 -2.56 2.38
N TYR A 174 -2.97 -2.51 1.48
CA TYR A 174 -4.33 -2.93 1.84
C TYR A 174 -4.43 -4.40 2.23
N ARG A 175 -3.50 -5.24 1.75
CA ARG A 175 -3.39 -6.64 2.21
C ARG A 175 -3.17 -6.77 3.73
N TYR A 176 -2.70 -5.71 4.40
CA TYR A 176 -2.46 -5.67 5.83
C TYR A 176 -3.48 -4.86 6.63
N LYS A 177 -4.60 -4.42 6.06
CA LYS A 177 -5.69 -3.86 6.88
C LYS A 177 -6.34 -4.99 7.67
N ALA A 178 -6.65 -4.77 8.96
CA ALA A 178 -7.20 -5.81 9.83
C ALA A 178 -8.43 -6.50 9.22
N ILE A 179 -9.34 -5.72 8.62
CA ILE A 179 -10.54 -6.23 7.97
C ILE A 179 -10.23 -7.13 6.76
N TYR A 180 -9.23 -6.77 5.95
CA TYR A 180 -8.84 -7.52 4.76
C TYR A 180 -7.98 -8.73 5.11
N ARG A 181 -7.19 -8.67 6.19
CA ARG A 181 -6.48 -9.82 6.74
C ARG A 181 -7.44 -10.93 7.15
N GLU A 182 -8.55 -10.61 7.83
CA GLU A 182 -9.58 -11.61 8.15
C GLU A 182 -10.23 -12.17 6.88
N ALA A 183 -10.53 -11.32 5.88
CA ALA A 183 -11.08 -11.79 4.61
C ALA A 183 -10.12 -12.70 3.85
N ILE A 184 -8.82 -12.38 3.83
CA ILE A 184 -7.74 -13.19 3.24
C ILE A 184 -7.63 -14.54 3.95
N GLU A 185 -7.58 -14.54 5.28
CA GLU A 185 -7.48 -15.76 6.09
C GLU A 185 -8.68 -16.69 5.85
N GLU A 186 -9.90 -16.17 5.93
CA GLU A 186 -11.11 -16.97 5.76
C GLU A 186 -11.30 -17.46 4.32
N THR A 187 -10.92 -16.65 3.32
CA THR A 187 -11.13 -17.00 1.91
C THR A 187 -10.01 -17.86 1.35
N LEU A 188 -8.75 -17.43 1.51
CA LEU A 188 -7.62 -18.03 0.81
C LEU A 188 -6.94 -19.14 1.61
N ASN A 189 -6.91 -19.04 2.94
CA ASN A 189 -6.28 -20.07 3.79
C ASN A 189 -7.30 -21.13 4.23
N ARG A 190 -8.47 -20.72 4.68
CA ARG A 190 -9.50 -21.64 5.22
C ARG A 190 -10.48 -22.14 4.17
N GLY A 191 -10.67 -21.40 3.07
CA GLY A 191 -11.67 -21.72 2.06
C GLY A 191 -13.11 -21.66 2.61
N SER A 192 -13.36 -20.84 3.63
CA SER A 192 -14.60 -20.82 4.40
C SER A 192 -15.85 -20.52 3.54
N ILE A 193 -15.70 -19.76 2.46
CA ILE A 193 -16.79 -19.45 1.51
C ILE A 193 -16.71 -20.23 0.19
N GLY A 194 -15.86 -21.26 0.10
CA GLY A 194 -15.63 -22.01 -1.13
C GLY A 194 -14.96 -21.17 -2.23
N ASP A 195 -15.26 -21.48 -3.49
CA ASP A 195 -14.70 -20.75 -4.62
C ASP A 195 -15.35 -19.38 -4.73
N VAL A 196 -14.57 -18.31 -4.65
CA VAL A 196 -15.02 -16.93 -4.93
C VAL A 196 -15.56 -16.87 -6.36
N LYS A 197 -16.71 -16.21 -6.55
CA LYS A 197 -17.33 -15.97 -7.87
C LYS A 197 -17.59 -14.50 -8.14
N ASN A 198 -17.93 -13.73 -7.11
CA ASN A 198 -18.17 -12.29 -7.23
C ASN A 198 -17.39 -11.53 -6.15
N ILE A 199 -16.80 -10.41 -6.57
CA ILE A 199 -16.07 -9.49 -5.70
C ILE A 199 -16.69 -8.10 -5.90
N ALA A 200 -17.05 -7.42 -4.82
CA ALA A 200 -17.48 -6.02 -4.88
C ALA A 200 -16.68 -5.21 -3.88
N ILE A 201 -16.12 -4.09 -4.32
CA ILE A 201 -15.41 -3.13 -3.46
C ILE A 201 -15.99 -1.74 -3.69
N ARG A 202 -16.07 -0.96 -2.61
CA ARG A 202 -16.47 0.45 -2.65
C ARG A 202 -15.52 1.28 -1.81
N GLU A 203 -15.15 2.46 -2.31
CA GLU A 203 -14.48 3.51 -1.54
C GLU A 203 -15.18 4.85 -1.75
N HIS A 204 -15.64 5.45 -0.65
CA HIS A 204 -16.15 6.80 -0.61
C HIS A 204 -15.28 7.64 0.31
N ARG A 205 -14.74 8.75 -0.19
CA ARG A 205 -13.79 9.56 0.57
C ARG A 205 -13.74 11.03 0.18
N ILE A 206 -12.96 11.80 0.95
CA ILE A 206 -12.52 13.14 0.57
C ILE A 206 -11.57 13.11 -0.64
N PRO A 207 -11.42 14.25 -1.36
CA PRO A 207 -10.48 14.36 -2.47
C PRO A 207 -9.02 14.04 -2.06
N PHE A 208 -8.16 13.80 -3.05
CA PHE A 208 -6.70 13.78 -2.86
C PHE A 208 -6.21 14.98 -2.06
N LEU A 209 -5.34 14.66 -1.11
CA LEU A 209 -4.54 15.64 -0.40
C LEU A 209 -3.50 16.26 -1.34
N ASP A 210 -3.05 17.44 -0.97
CA ASP A 210 -1.96 18.13 -1.63
C ASP A 210 -0.64 17.37 -1.43
N LYS A 211 0.12 17.22 -2.52
CA LYS A 211 1.52 16.77 -2.50
C LYS A 211 2.42 17.90 -3.03
N VAL A 212 3.73 17.72 -2.87
CA VAL A 212 4.75 18.65 -3.41
C VAL A 212 4.44 18.91 -4.88
N GLU A 213 4.31 20.18 -5.26
CA GLU A 213 3.98 20.61 -6.64
C GLU A 213 2.74 19.97 -7.26
N GLN A 214 1.81 19.44 -6.43
CA GLN A 214 0.52 18.91 -6.86
C GLN A 214 0.62 17.79 -7.91
N TRP A 215 1.76 17.09 -8.01
CA TRP A 215 2.02 16.10 -9.07
C TRP A 215 0.94 15.01 -9.16
N ASN A 216 0.32 14.65 -8.02
CA ASN A 216 -0.70 13.62 -7.95
C ASN A 216 -2.03 13.98 -8.61
N LYS A 217 -2.23 15.26 -8.97
CA LYS A 217 -3.46 15.75 -9.61
C LYS A 217 -3.37 15.81 -11.14
N PHE A 218 -2.31 15.23 -11.73
CA PHE A 218 -2.10 15.20 -13.18
C PHE A 218 -1.80 13.77 -13.64
N SER A 219 -2.62 13.24 -14.56
CA SER A 219 -2.53 11.85 -15.00
C SER A 219 -1.17 11.53 -15.64
N GLU A 220 -0.55 12.51 -16.31
CA GLU A 220 0.79 12.38 -16.91
C GLU A 220 1.87 12.02 -15.87
N LEU A 221 1.68 12.44 -14.60
CA LEU A 221 2.63 12.22 -13.51
C LEU A 221 2.17 11.12 -12.54
N SER A 222 0.87 10.88 -12.41
CA SER A 222 0.31 9.94 -11.44
C SER A 222 -0.12 8.60 -12.04
N GLY A 223 -0.38 8.55 -13.35
CA GLY A 223 -1.06 7.45 -14.04
C GLY A 223 -2.58 7.58 -14.07
N GLY A 224 -3.15 8.63 -13.46
CA GLY A 224 -4.59 8.80 -13.28
C GLY A 224 -5.08 8.29 -11.92
N THR A 225 -6.33 8.59 -11.56
CA THR A 225 -6.90 8.24 -10.25
C THR A 225 -6.97 6.73 -10.06
N LEU A 226 -7.35 5.98 -11.09
CA LEU A 226 -7.51 4.54 -11.00
C LEU A 226 -6.15 3.82 -10.87
N VAL A 227 -5.07 4.39 -11.41
CA VAL A 227 -3.71 3.87 -11.22
C VAL A 227 -3.12 4.31 -9.87
N GLU A 228 -3.13 5.60 -9.54
CA GLU A 228 -2.49 6.13 -8.32
C GLU A 228 -3.18 5.69 -7.03
N LYS A 229 -4.51 5.82 -6.99
CA LYS A 229 -5.28 5.56 -5.77
C LYS A 229 -5.85 4.15 -5.74
N CYS A 230 -6.45 3.71 -6.84
CA CYS A 230 -7.25 2.48 -6.84
C CYS A 230 -6.44 1.19 -7.06
N CYS A 231 -5.13 1.29 -7.31
CA CYS A 231 -4.24 0.14 -7.45
C CYS A 231 -4.36 -0.87 -6.28
N HIS A 232 -4.54 -0.40 -5.05
CA HIS A 232 -4.78 -1.29 -3.90
C HIS A 232 -6.02 -2.16 -4.05
N TYR A 233 -7.11 -1.62 -4.59
CA TYR A 233 -8.36 -2.37 -4.79
C TYR A 233 -8.24 -3.37 -5.92
N PHE A 234 -7.54 -2.98 -6.98
CA PHE A 234 -7.29 -3.88 -8.10
C PHE A 234 -6.31 -5.00 -7.73
N ASP A 235 -5.36 -4.72 -6.84
CA ASP A 235 -4.58 -5.77 -6.19
C ASP A 235 -5.47 -6.74 -5.42
N LEU A 236 -6.39 -6.25 -4.59
CA LEU A 236 -7.34 -7.12 -3.88
C LEU A 236 -8.23 -7.92 -4.84
N PHE A 237 -8.66 -7.35 -5.97
CA PHE A 237 -9.39 -8.12 -6.98
C PHE A 237 -8.55 -9.27 -7.55
N ASN A 238 -7.30 -8.98 -7.91
CA ASN A 238 -6.37 -10.00 -8.42
C ASN A 238 -6.09 -11.07 -7.35
N LEU A 239 -5.93 -10.64 -6.10
CA LEU A 239 -5.72 -11.51 -4.95
C LEU A 239 -6.93 -12.43 -4.70
N PHE A 240 -8.15 -11.91 -4.59
CA PHE A 240 -9.31 -12.77 -4.31
C PHE A 240 -9.80 -13.58 -5.51
N SER A 241 -9.53 -13.12 -6.74
CA SER A 241 -9.88 -13.86 -7.95
C SER A 241 -8.96 -15.06 -8.20
N GLN A 242 -7.72 -15.04 -7.69
CA GLN A 242 -6.69 -16.06 -7.94
C GLN A 242 -6.53 -16.36 -9.45
N SER A 243 -6.65 -15.32 -10.28
CA SER A 243 -6.64 -15.42 -11.74
C SER A 243 -6.18 -14.10 -12.37
N HIS A 244 -5.83 -14.15 -13.66
CA HIS A 244 -5.55 -12.94 -14.43
C HIS A 244 -6.83 -12.31 -15.00
N PRO A 245 -6.92 -10.97 -15.03
CA PRO A 245 -8.01 -10.25 -15.66
C PRO A 245 -7.94 -10.44 -17.18
N THR A 246 -9.10 -10.58 -17.81
CA THR A 246 -9.24 -10.74 -19.27
C THR A 246 -9.92 -9.55 -19.91
N ARG A 247 -10.83 -8.89 -19.19
CA ARG A 247 -11.59 -7.75 -19.72
C ARG A 247 -11.88 -6.74 -18.63
N VAL A 248 -11.72 -5.45 -18.95
CA VAL A 248 -12.00 -4.34 -18.04
C VAL A 248 -12.95 -3.36 -18.73
N PHE A 249 -14.00 -2.93 -18.05
CA PHE A 249 -14.86 -1.84 -18.51
C PHE A 249 -15.09 -0.85 -17.39
N ALA A 250 -14.99 0.43 -17.68
CA ALA A 250 -15.15 1.50 -16.70
C ALA A 250 -15.85 2.74 -17.27
N THR A 251 -16.51 3.46 -16.37
CA THR A 251 -17.06 4.79 -16.58
C THR A 251 -16.64 5.70 -15.43
N GLY A 252 -16.29 6.95 -15.70
CA GLY A 252 -15.85 7.88 -14.67
C GLY A 252 -15.79 9.30 -15.17
N SER A 253 -15.65 10.26 -14.25
CA SER A 253 -15.64 11.69 -14.58
C SER A 253 -14.99 12.55 -13.48
N GLN A 254 -14.91 13.86 -13.74
CA GLN A 254 -14.68 14.91 -12.75
C GLN A 254 -16.02 15.52 -12.36
N ALA A 255 -16.71 14.95 -11.38
CA ALA A 255 -18.04 15.38 -10.97
C ALA A 255 -18.04 16.59 -10.02
N ALA A 256 -17.03 16.75 -9.15
CA ALA A 256 -17.11 17.74 -8.07
C ALA A 256 -15.79 18.40 -7.66
N SER A 257 -14.64 17.74 -7.76
CA SER A 257 -13.41 18.18 -7.07
C SER A 257 -12.36 18.79 -7.99
N TYR A 258 -12.19 18.25 -9.19
CA TYR A 258 -11.01 18.57 -10.03
C TYR A 258 -11.31 19.35 -11.31
N GLY A 259 -12.58 19.46 -11.72
CA GLY A 259 -12.94 20.07 -13.00
C GLY A 259 -12.51 21.55 -13.16
N SER A 260 -12.27 22.25 -12.06
CA SER A 260 -11.76 23.63 -12.06
C SER A 260 -10.37 23.78 -11.43
N PHE A 261 -9.76 22.69 -10.96
CA PHE A 261 -8.46 22.74 -10.30
C PHE A 261 -7.37 23.05 -11.33
N ARG A 262 -6.53 24.04 -11.03
CA ARG A 262 -5.41 24.48 -11.86
C ARG A 262 -4.14 24.63 -11.05
N PHE A 263 -3.02 24.28 -11.65
CA PHE A 263 -1.68 24.51 -11.10
C PHE A 263 -0.70 24.74 -12.25
N ASN A 264 0.13 25.80 -12.18
CA ASN A 264 1.06 26.20 -13.24
C ASN A 264 0.43 26.21 -14.65
N ASP A 265 -0.72 26.86 -14.78
CA ASP A 265 -1.52 26.99 -16.02
C ASP A 265 -2.06 25.68 -16.63
N LYS A 266 -1.81 24.52 -16.00
CA LYS A 266 -2.40 23.23 -16.37
C LYS A 266 -3.68 22.98 -15.57
N THR A 267 -4.69 22.45 -16.24
CA THR A 267 -5.92 21.95 -15.59
C THR A 267 -5.73 20.48 -15.23
N SER A 268 -6.18 20.09 -14.05
CA SER A 268 -6.18 18.68 -13.64
C SER A 268 -7.11 17.85 -14.54
N ASP A 269 -6.67 16.63 -14.85
CA ASP A 269 -7.39 15.68 -15.72
C ASP A 269 -7.75 14.36 -14.99
N ILE A 270 -7.49 14.29 -13.68
CA ILE A 270 -7.75 13.08 -12.89
C ILE A 270 -9.23 12.96 -12.52
N LEU A 271 -9.72 11.73 -12.42
CA LEU A 271 -11.11 11.41 -12.06
C LEU A 271 -11.37 11.63 -10.56
N ASP A 272 -12.61 11.93 -10.18
CA ASP A 272 -13.06 11.92 -8.77
C ASP A 272 -14.21 10.95 -8.49
N ASN A 273 -14.73 10.28 -9.51
CA ASN A 273 -15.65 9.16 -9.40
C ASN A 273 -15.48 8.20 -10.57
N ALA A 274 -15.72 6.92 -10.31
CA ALA A 274 -15.73 5.89 -11.32
C ALA A 274 -16.47 4.63 -10.87
N TYR A 275 -17.00 3.89 -11.84
CA TYR A 275 -17.37 2.49 -11.71
C TYR A 275 -16.46 1.66 -12.62
N VAL A 276 -15.92 0.57 -12.10
CA VAL A 276 -15.06 -0.36 -12.85
C VAL A 276 -15.60 -1.78 -12.72
N THR A 277 -15.64 -2.52 -13.82
CA THR A 277 -15.98 -3.93 -13.87
C THR A 277 -14.83 -4.72 -14.47
N VAL A 278 -14.50 -5.86 -13.88
CA VAL A 278 -13.39 -6.72 -14.31
C VAL A 278 -13.89 -8.16 -14.44
N GLU A 279 -13.57 -8.79 -15.56
CA GLU A 279 -13.76 -10.22 -15.80
C GLU A 279 -12.42 -10.93 -15.73
N TYR A 280 -12.39 -12.08 -15.06
CA TYR A 280 -11.20 -12.92 -14.90
C TYR A 280 -11.31 -14.22 -15.70
N LYS A 281 -10.15 -14.78 -16.08
CA LYS A 281 -10.05 -16.02 -16.88
C LYS A 281 -10.81 -17.22 -16.28
N ASN A 282 -10.89 -17.31 -14.95
CA ASN A 282 -11.61 -18.38 -14.24
C ASN A 282 -13.12 -18.10 -14.06
N GLY A 283 -13.64 -17.04 -14.67
CA GLY A 283 -15.06 -16.65 -14.60
C GLY A 283 -15.43 -15.80 -13.39
N VAL A 284 -14.49 -15.46 -12.50
CA VAL A 284 -14.73 -14.48 -11.43
C VAL A 284 -15.04 -13.11 -12.04
N ARG A 285 -16.00 -12.41 -11.43
CA ARG A 285 -16.36 -11.03 -11.81
C ARG A 285 -16.18 -10.10 -10.62
N ALA A 286 -15.59 -8.93 -10.87
CA ALA A 286 -15.37 -7.92 -9.86
C ALA A 286 -16.00 -6.58 -10.27
N VAL A 287 -16.47 -5.82 -9.28
CA VAL A 287 -16.98 -4.45 -9.47
C VAL A 287 -16.42 -3.51 -8.41
N PHE A 288 -15.99 -2.32 -8.83
CA PHE A 288 -15.48 -1.24 -8.00
C PHE A 288 -16.34 0.01 -8.13
N ASP A 289 -16.64 0.65 -7.01
CA ASP A 289 -17.36 1.92 -6.88
C ASP A 289 -16.46 2.94 -6.17
N LEU A 290 -16.12 4.02 -6.87
CA LEU A 290 -15.30 5.11 -6.36
C LEU A 290 -16.09 6.42 -6.29
N CYS A 291 -16.02 7.06 -5.13
CA CYS A 291 -16.42 8.45 -4.93
C CYS A 291 -15.37 9.19 -4.09
N MET A 292 -14.82 10.29 -4.59
CA MET A 292 -13.74 11.04 -3.92
C MET A 292 -14.12 12.49 -3.61
N TYR A 293 -15.39 12.78 -3.36
CA TYR A 293 -15.86 14.14 -3.04
C TYR A 293 -16.85 14.20 -1.87
N VAL A 294 -16.82 13.22 -0.98
CA VAL A 294 -17.68 13.19 0.21
C VAL A 294 -16.87 13.41 1.49
N PRO A 295 -17.41 14.12 2.50
CA PRO A 295 -16.67 14.51 3.71
C PRO A 295 -16.60 13.40 4.77
N LEU A 296 -16.34 12.17 4.35
CA LEU A 296 -16.19 11.00 5.21
C LEU A 296 -15.15 10.07 4.61
N PHE A 297 -14.84 8.97 5.28
CA PHE A 297 -14.20 7.81 4.67
C PHE A 297 -15.06 6.58 4.91
N PHE A 298 -15.34 5.82 3.86
CA PHE A 298 -16.07 4.56 3.90
C PHE A 298 -15.46 3.61 2.88
N GLU A 299 -15.22 2.38 3.32
CA GLU A 299 -14.69 1.32 2.49
C GLU A 299 -15.40 0.01 2.80
N GLU A 300 -15.77 -0.74 1.76
CA GLU A 300 -16.44 -2.03 1.88
C GLU A 300 -15.87 -3.03 0.87
N LEU A 301 -15.73 -4.28 1.31
CA LEU A 301 -15.48 -5.44 0.47
C LEU A 301 -16.57 -6.49 0.71
N VAL A 302 -17.13 -7.02 -0.37
CA VAL A 302 -18.04 -8.17 -0.35
C VAL A 302 -17.49 -9.25 -1.26
N LEU A 303 -17.33 -10.44 -0.70
CA LEU A 303 -16.93 -11.66 -1.40
C LEU A 303 -18.09 -12.64 -1.37
N CYS A 304 -18.56 -13.07 -2.54
CA CYS A 304 -19.55 -14.13 -2.66
C CYS A 304 -18.89 -15.35 -3.30
N GLY A 305 -18.81 -16.44 -2.54
CA GLY A 305 -18.32 -17.73 -3.01
C GLY A 305 -19.40 -18.80 -3.05
N THR A 306 -19.04 -19.99 -3.50
CA THR A 306 -19.96 -21.13 -3.64
C THR A 306 -20.51 -21.66 -2.31
N GLY A 307 -19.85 -21.36 -1.20
CA GLY A 307 -20.22 -21.83 0.15
C GLY A 307 -20.65 -20.74 1.12
N GLY A 308 -20.64 -19.47 0.72
CA GLY A 308 -21.00 -18.36 1.60
C GLY A 308 -20.64 -16.97 1.11
N ARG A 309 -20.77 -16.00 2.01
CA ARG A 309 -20.45 -14.58 1.78
C ARG A 309 -19.60 -14.04 2.92
N ILE A 310 -18.57 -13.28 2.59
CA ILE A 310 -17.87 -12.39 3.52
C ILE A 310 -18.20 -10.95 3.15
N ARG A 311 -18.50 -10.12 4.15
CA ARG A 311 -18.59 -8.67 4.04
C ARG A 311 -17.65 -8.06 5.08
N THR A 312 -16.80 -7.14 4.67
CA THR A 312 -15.94 -6.38 5.57
C THR A 312 -16.04 -4.90 5.26
N PHE A 313 -15.99 -4.05 6.27
CA PHE A 313 -16.02 -2.61 6.06
C PHE A 313 -15.21 -1.87 7.12
N GLU A 314 -14.77 -0.68 6.77
CA GLU A 314 -14.35 0.32 7.73
C GLU A 314 -14.86 1.71 7.31
N GLN A 315 -15.08 2.57 8.29
CA GLN A 315 -15.50 3.94 8.05
C GLN A 315 -14.96 4.86 9.12
N GLU A 316 -14.73 6.10 8.73
CA GLU A 316 -14.32 7.19 9.60
C GLU A 316 -15.16 8.42 9.29
N ASP A 317 -15.92 8.87 10.29
CA ASP A 317 -16.62 10.14 10.25
C ASP A 317 -15.69 11.25 10.75
N TYR A 318 -15.26 12.14 9.84
CA TYR A 318 -14.38 13.26 10.17
C TYR A 318 -15.04 14.37 10.98
N LEU A 319 -16.36 14.33 11.18
CA LEU A 319 -17.11 15.32 11.95
C LEU A 319 -17.24 14.96 13.44
N HIS A 320 -16.91 13.72 13.82
CA HIS A 320 -17.06 13.21 15.20
C HIS A 320 -15.74 12.65 15.75
N SER A 321 -15.47 12.88 17.04
CA SER A 321 -14.19 12.50 17.68
C SER A 321 -13.96 10.99 17.84
N ASP A 322 -15.03 10.18 17.80
CA ASP A 322 -15.00 8.71 17.84
C ASP A 322 -15.56 8.10 16.54
N GLY A 323 -15.23 8.69 15.39
CA GLY A 323 -15.82 8.36 14.09
C GLY A 323 -15.37 7.02 13.46
N TYR A 324 -14.35 6.33 14.01
CA TYR A 324 -13.83 5.10 13.38
C TYR A 324 -14.62 3.85 13.79
N THR A 325 -15.16 3.14 12.81
CA THR A 325 -15.79 1.82 13.01
C THR A 325 -15.35 0.84 11.93
N SER A 326 -15.34 -0.45 12.27
CA SER A 326 -14.91 -1.54 11.41
C SER A 326 -15.80 -2.76 11.65
N GLY A 327 -16.08 -3.55 10.62
CA GLY A 327 -16.83 -4.78 10.78
C GLY A 327 -16.41 -5.88 9.82
N PHE A 328 -16.69 -7.10 10.25
CA PHE A 328 -16.53 -8.33 9.51
C PHE A 328 -17.76 -9.19 9.74
N GLU A 329 -18.36 -9.66 8.65
CA GLU A 329 -19.53 -10.55 8.65
C GLU A 329 -19.23 -11.72 7.71
N MET A 330 -19.38 -12.94 8.21
CA MET A 330 -19.30 -14.15 7.39
C MET A 330 -20.57 -14.98 7.59
N HIS A 331 -21.25 -15.25 6.49
CA HIS A 331 -22.42 -16.12 6.43
C HIS A 331 -22.14 -17.31 5.52
N ARG A 332 -22.58 -18.48 5.96
CA ARG A 332 -22.46 -19.76 5.25
C ARG A 332 -23.83 -20.45 5.28
N GLY A 333 -23.94 -21.62 4.64
CA GLY A 333 -25.17 -22.43 4.68
C GLY A 333 -25.59 -22.83 6.10
N GLU A 334 -26.81 -23.35 6.24
CA GLU A 334 -27.49 -23.62 7.53
C GLU A 334 -26.70 -24.50 8.53
N THR A 335 -25.71 -25.25 8.04
CA THR A 335 -24.86 -26.13 8.85
C THR A 335 -23.67 -25.43 9.52
N TYR A 336 -23.47 -24.14 9.28
CA TYR A 336 -22.32 -23.39 9.79
C TYR A 336 -22.77 -22.14 10.56
N PRO A 337 -22.16 -21.84 11.72
CA PRO A 337 -22.45 -20.60 12.43
C PRO A 337 -22.00 -19.39 11.61
N ALA A 338 -22.80 -18.32 11.62
CA ALA A 338 -22.34 -17.01 11.15
C ALA A 338 -21.30 -16.44 12.12
N ARG A 339 -20.36 -15.66 11.60
CA ARG A 339 -19.34 -14.96 12.39
C ARG A 339 -19.48 -13.46 12.16
N ILE A 340 -19.62 -12.71 13.24
CA ILE A 340 -19.58 -11.24 13.23
C ILE A 340 -18.44 -10.82 14.15
N ALA A 341 -17.59 -9.92 13.67
CA ALA A 341 -16.45 -9.41 14.42
C ALA A 341 -16.17 -7.95 14.04
N GLU A 342 -15.31 -7.29 14.82
CA GLU A 342 -14.87 -5.92 14.58
C GLU A 342 -13.34 -5.85 14.51
N PRO A 343 -12.72 -6.37 13.43
CA PRO A 343 -11.27 -6.48 13.33
C PRO A 343 -10.63 -5.09 13.30
N ARG A 344 -9.72 -4.82 14.24
CA ARG A 344 -9.03 -3.54 14.36
C ARG A 344 -7.67 -3.71 15.02
N TYR A 345 -6.70 -2.88 14.65
CA TYR A 345 -5.43 -2.81 15.36
C TYR A 345 -5.52 -1.87 16.57
N GLN A 346 -4.57 -2.02 17.50
CA GLN A 346 -4.44 -1.12 18.65
C GLN A 346 -4.17 0.31 18.20
N GLY A 347 -4.58 1.31 19.01
CA GLY A 347 -4.61 2.73 18.63
C GLY A 347 -3.28 3.26 18.05
N VAL A 348 -2.15 2.87 18.63
CA VAL A 348 -0.82 3.27 18.14
C VAL A 348 -0.59 2.76 16.72
N ILE A 349 -0.76 1.45 16.48
CA ILE A 349 -0.60 0.86 15.15
C ILE A 349 -1.64 1.43 14.20
N ARG A 350 -2.90 1.53 14.61
CA ARG A 350 -4.00 2.06 13.80
C ARG A 350 -3.73 3.47 13.29
N SER A 351 -3.02 4.29 14.07
CA SER A 351 -2.62 5.65 13.68
C SER A 351 -1.53 5.72 12.60
N LEU A 352 -0.84 4.60 12.33
CA LEU A 352 0.25 4.50 11.36
C LEU A 352 -0.27 4.13 9.97
N GLY A 353 -1.06 5.04 9.39
CA GLY A 353 -1.49 4.99 7.98
C GLY A 353 -2.44 3.85 7.64
N HIS A 354 -3.51 4.16 6.89
CA HIS A 354 -4.49 3.17 6.41
C HIS A 354 -4.98 2.20 7.51
N SER A 355 -5.37 2.75 8.66
CA SER A 355 -5.82 1.97 9.82
C SER A 355 -4.77 1.01 10.39
N GLY A 356 -3.48 1.29 10.16
CA GLY A 356 -2.31 0.54 10.66
C GLY A 356 -1.70 -0.44 9.67
N ALA A 357 -2.18 -0.45 8.44
CA ALA A 357 -1.64 -1.32 7.40
C ALA A 357 -0.21 -0.95 6.99
N ASP A 358 0.16 0.33 7.03
CA ASP A 358 1.50 0.78 6.62
C ASP A 358 2.57 0.24 7.61
N PHE A 359 2.24 0.13 8.90
CA PHE A 359 3.09 -0.52 9.91
C PHE A 359 3.40 -1.98 9.54
N PHE A 360 2.37 -2.74 9.17
CA PHE A 360 2.53 -4.16 8.84
C PHE A 360 3.16 -4.39 7.46
N ALA A 361 2.93 -3.49 6.50
CA ALA A 361 3.66 -3.48 5.24
C ALA A 361 5.17 -3.29 5.49
N GLN A 362 5.52 -2.39 6.40
CA GLN A 362 6.92 -2.22 6.78
C GLN A 362 7.47 -3.40 7.58
N ALA A 363 6.69 -3.99 8.47
CA ALA A 363 7.09 -5.20 9.19
C ALA A 363 7.36 -6.38 8.23
N ALA A 364 6.56 -6.53 7.17
CA ALA A 364 6.81 -7.50 6.09
C ALA A 364 8.12 -7.21 5.36
N PHE A 365 8.47 -5.93 5.15
CA PHE A 365 9.74 -5.57 4.54
C PHE A 365 10.94 -5.84 5.45
N ILE A 366 10.79 -5.65 6.77
CA ILE A 366 11.81 -6.08 7.73
C ILE A 366 11.99 -7.60 7.70
N ALA A 367 10.90 -8.38 7.61
CA ALA A 367 10.98 -9.83 7.45
C ALA A 367 11.69 -10.23 6.14
N MET A 368 11.50 -9.47 5.06
CA MET A 368 12.25 -9.64 3.80
C MET A 368 13.76 -9.41 3.99
N LEU A 369 14.19 -8.49 4.86
CA LEU A 369 15.62 -8.33 5.21
C LEU A 369 16.17 -9.53 5.99
N ASP A 370 15.31 -10.27 6.70
CA ASP A 370 15.62 -11.55 7.35
C ASP A 370 15.56 -12.74 6.35
N GLY A 371 15.19 -12.51 5.09
CA GLY A 371 15.04 -13.52 4.04
C GLY A 371 13.67 -14.18 3.96
N ASP A 372 12.68 -13.71 4.73
CA ASP A 372 11.30 -14.16 4.64
C ASP A 372 10.48 -13.25 3.71
N HIS A 373 10.13 -13.77 2.54
CA HIS A 373 9.37 -13.07 1.52
C HIS A 373 7.87 -13.39 1.55
N SER A 374 7.40 -14.23 2.47
CA SER A 374 6.04 -14.77 2.47
C SER A 374 4.94 -13.70 2.60
N LEU A 375 5.27 -12.60 3.28
CA LEU A 375 4.35 -11.50 3.55
C LEU A 375 4.36 -10.41 2.47
N SER A 376 5.31 -10.45 1.52
CA SER A 376 5.68 -9.30 0.70
C SER A 376 5.04 -9.35 -0.69
N PRO A 377 4.19 -8.36 -1.06
CA PRO A 377 3.67 -8.25 -2.41
C PRO A 377 4.80 -8.10 -3.42
N THR A 378 4.75 -8.90 -4.47
CA THR A 378 5.75 -8.97 -5.53
C THR A 378 5.55 -7.89 -6.59
N VAL A 379 6.57 -7.66 -7.43
CA VAL A 379 6.46 -6.75 -8.58
C VAL A 379 5.47 -7.25 -9.63
N GLU A 380 5.26 -8.57 -9.75
CA GLU A 380 4.23 -9.14 -10.61
C GLU A 380 2.81 -8.82 -10.12
N GLU A 381 2.58 -8.87 -8.82
CA GLU A 381 1.29 -8.49 -8.24
C GLU A 381 1.03 -7.00 -8.40
N GLY A 382 2.06 -6.17 -8.19
CA GLY A 382 2.02 -4.75 -8.53
C GLY A 382 1.71 -4.49 -10.01
N PHE A 383 2.30 -5.28 -10.91
CA PHE A 383 2.11 -5.13 -12.35
C PHE A 383 0.65 -5.37 -12.72
N TRP A 384 0.05 -6.46 -12.24
CA TRP A 384 -1.36 -6.76 -12.54
C TRP A 384 -2.32 -5.74 -11.93
N SER A 385 -1.95 -5.12 -10.81
CA SER A 385 -2.69 -3.99 -10.25
C SER A 385 -2.65 -2.76 -11.18
N VAL A 386 -1.47 -2.39 -11.69
CA VAL A 386 -1.31 -1.30 -12.66
C VAL A 386 -2.04 -1.60 -13.98
N VAL A 387 -2.00 -2.84 -14.47
CA VAL A 387 -2.71 -3.26 -15.69
C VAL A 387 -4.21 -2.99 -15.59
N VAL A 388 -4.84 -3.39 -14.48
CA VAL A 388 -6.28 -3.18 -14.29
C VAL A 388 -6.60 -1.68 -14.21
N GLY A 389 -5.81 -0.91 -13.45
CA GLY A 389 -5.99 0.54 -13.33
C GLY A 389 -5.85 1.27 -14.67
N ALA A 390 -4.79 0.97 -15.43
CA ALA A 390 -4.53 1.59 -16.72
C ALA A 390 -5.57 1.18 -17.78
N ALA A 391 -6.01 -0.08 -17.79
CA ALA A 391 -7.09 -0.54 -18.65
C ALA A 391 -8.43 0.13 -18.29
N ALA A 392 -8.68 0.40 -17.00
CA ALA A 392 -9.86 1.13 -16.57
C ALA A 392 -9.81 2.61 -17.02
N GLU A 393 -8.68 3.31 -16.86
CA GLU A 393 -8.49 4.67 -17.39
C GLU A 393 -8.70 4.72 -18.91
N ALA A 394 -8.12 3.76 -19.65
CA ALA A 394 -8.33 3.64 -21.10
C ALA A 394 -9.81 3.40 -21.44
N SER A 395 -10.50 2.53 -20.70
CA SER A 395 -11.93 2.28 -20.90
C SER A 395 -12.79 3.53 -20.68
N VAL A 396 -12.49 4.35 -19.67
CA VAL A 396 -13.20 5.62 -19.43
C VAL A 396 -13.01 6.55 -20.61
N LYS A 397 -11.78 6.67 -21.13
CA LYS A 397 -11.45 7.55 -22.26
C LYS A 397 -12.06 7.08 -23.58
N GLU A 398 -12.05 5.77 -23.84
CA GLU A 398 -12.51 5.18 -25.10
C GLU A 398 -14.00 4.85 -25.12
N GLY A 399 -14.66 4.80 -23.96
CA GLY A 399 -16.09 4.49 -23.84
C GLY A 399 -16.45 3.05 -24.20
N LYS A 400 -15.48 2.12 -24.20
CA LYS A 400 -15.68 0.71 -24.54
C LYS A 400 -14.87 -0.21 -23.64
N PRO A 401 -15.25 -1.49 -23.50
CA PRO A 401 -14.45 -2.47 -22.77
C PRO A 401 -13.07 -2.69 -23.41
N ILE A 402 -12.06 -2.88 -22.58
CA ILE A 402 -10.67 -3.15 -22.96
C ILE A 402 -10.39 -4.65 -22.81
N ASP A 403 -9.89 -5.29 -23.87
CA ASP A 403 -9.28 -6.63 -23.80
C ASP A 403 -7.88 -6.51 -23.22
N VAL A 404 -7.62 -7.18 -22.11
CA VAL A 404 -6.38 -7.00 -21.35
C VAL A 404 -5.15 -7.53 -22.11
N ASN A 405 -5.29 -8.61 -22.87
CA ASN A 405 -4.16 -9.19 -23.62
C ASN A 405 -3.79 -8.31 -24.81
N GLU A 406 -4.77 -7.76 -25.52
CA GLU A 406 -4.54 -6.76 -26.55
C GLU A 406 -3.90 -5.49 -25.96
N PHE A 407 -4.42 -5.01 -24.83
CA PHE A 407 -3.91 -3.83 -24.15
C PHE A 407 -2.43 -3.98 -23.75
N ILE A 408 -2.05 -5.11 -23.15
CA ILE A 408 -0.65 -5.42 -22.80
C ILE A 408 0.24 -5.44 -24.05
N ARG A 409 -0.19 -6.09 -25.13
CA ARG A 409 0.58 -6.17 -26.39
C ARG A 409 0.79 -4.81 -27.03
N VAL A 410 -0.24 -3.99 -27.13
CA VAL A 410 -0.16 -2.64 -27.73
C VAL A 410 0.79 -1.73 -26.94
N HIS A 411 0.94 -1.96 -25.63
CA HIS A 411 1.86 -1.22 -24.77
C HIS A 411 3.24 -1.89 -24.62
N ASN A 412 3.56 -2.94 -25.38
CA ASN A 412 4.82 -3.68 -25.30
C ASN A 412 5.17 -4.17 -23.87
N ALA A 413 4.14 -4.59 -23.13
CA ALA A 413 4.24 -4.84 -21.70
C ALA A 413 4.15 -6.35 -21.32
N GLU A 414 4.52 -7.23 -22.24
CA GLU A 414 4.58 -8.67 -21.96
C GLU A 414 5.71 -8.98 -20.96
N ILE A 415 5.40 -9.79 -19.94
CA ILE A 415 6.32 -10.17 -18.84
C ILE A 415 6.44 -11.67 -18.69
#